data_AF-A0A7S0TZN2-F1
#
_entry.id   AF-A0A7S0TZN2-F1
#
_cell.length_a   1.000
_cell.length_b   1.000
_cell.length_c   1.000
_cell.angle_alpha   90.00
_cell.angle_beta   90.00
_cell.angle_gamma   90.00
#
_symmetry.space_group_name_H-M   'P 1'
#
loop_
_entity.id
_entity.type
_entity.pdbx_description
1 polymer ?
#
loop_
_entity_poly.entity_id
_entity_poly.type
_entity_poly.pdbx_seq_one_letter_code
_entity_poly.pdbx_strand_id
1 'polypeptide(L)'
;NTVIQGSAADIMKAAMRDVSVALADTGLCERARVCLQIHDELLLEVEEGALEECARLVGECLTTCVDLTVPMKVKMVAGKSWGTLESYEIGPDGHPSQHPSQHPSQHPS
;
A
#
# COMPACT_ATOMS: atom_id res chain seq x y z
N ASN A 1 20.03 -21.17 5.05
CA ASN A 1 19.11 -20.40 4.18
C ASN A 1 17.66 -20.42 4.69
N THR A 2 17.43 -20.60 6.00
CA THR A 2 16.08 -20.96 6.52
C THR A 2 15.56 -19.99 7.58
N VAL A 3 16.44 -19.25 8.26
CA VAL A 3 16.04 -18.35 9.36
C VAL A 3 15.49 -17.01 8.84
N ILE A 4 16.08 -16.47 7.76
CA ILE A 4 15.73 -15.14 7.22
C ILE A 4 14.37 -15.14 6.48
N GLN A 5 14.01 -16.21 5.78
CA GLN A 5 12.71 -16.30 5.07
C GLN A 5 11.53 -16.54 6.01
N GLY A 6 11.73 -17.22 7.16
CA GLY A 6 10.68 -17.39 8.17
C GLY A 6 10.25 -16.05 8.77
N SER A 7 11.24 -15.23 9.17
CA SER A 7 10.97 -13.92 9.77
C SER A 7 10.23 -12.96 8.84
N ALA A 8 10.57 -12.91 7.55
CA ALA A 8 9.87 -12.04 6.59
C ALA A 8 8.40 -12.42 6.37
N ALA A 9 8.11 -13.73 6.29
CA ALA A 9 6.74 -14.23 6.15
C ALA A 9 5.89 -13.95 7.40
N ASP A 10 6.48 -14.03 8.59
CA ASP A 10 5.79 -13.74 9.84
C ASP A 10 5.52 -12.24 10.02
N ILE A 11 6.47 -11.38 9.63
CA ILE A 11 6.29 -9.91 9.58
C ILE A 11 5.11 -9.55 8.65
N MET A 12 5.07 -10.12 7.44
CA MET A 12 3.99 -9.84 6.51
C MET A 12 2.62 -10.31 7.04
N LYS A 13 2.55 -11.51 7.63
CA LYS A 13 1.31 -12.00 8.26
C LYS A 13 0.84 -11.11 9.40
N ALA A 14 1.75 -10.62 10.23
CA ALA A 14 1.43 -9.68 11.29
C ALA A 14 0.88 -8.38 10.71
N ALA A 15 1.53 -7.83 9.67
CA ALA A 15 1.10 -6.58 9.05
C ALA A 15 -0.28 -6.72 8.38
N MET A 16 -0.54 -7.85 7.75
CA MET A 16 -1.87 -8.15 7.19
C MET A 16 -2.96 -8.24 8.27
N ARG A 17 -2.65 -8.84 9.43
CA ARG A 17 -3.57 -8.88 10.56
C ARG A 17 -3.88 -7.46 11.03
N ASP A 18 -2.85 -6.62 11.16
CA ASP A 18 -3.01 -5.24 11.62
C ASP A 18 -3.82 -4.40 10.61
N VAL A 19 -3.56 -4.55 9.31
CA VAL A 19 -4.39 -3.95 8.25
C VAL A 19 -5.84 -4.41 8.35
N SER A 20 -6.07 -5.72 8.50
CA SER A 20 -7.44 -6.26 8.60
C SER A 20 -8.19 -5.76 9.83
N VAL A 21 -7.49 -5.62 10.97
CA VAL A 21 -8.07 -5.08 12.21
C VAL A 21 -8.34 -3.58 12.05
N ALA A 22 -7.39 -2.82 11.52
CA ALA A 22 -7.53 -1.38 11.33
C ALA A 22 -8.66 -1.04 10.35
N LEU A 23 -8.84 -1.81 9.28
CA LEU A 23 -9.99 -1.66 8.38
C LEU A 23 -11.33 -1.89 9.08
N ALA A 24 -11.39 -2.82 10.04
CA ALA A 24 -12.59 -3.07 10.84
C ALA A 24 -12.85 -1.96 11.85
N ASP A 25 -11.81 -1.51 12.56
CA ASP A 25 -11.91 -0.49 13.60
C ASP A 25 -12.27 0.90 13.04
N THR A 26 -11.87 1.20 11.81
CA THR A 26 -12.20 2.45 11.11
C THR A 26 -13.52 2.39 10.33
N GLY A 27 -14.22 1.25 10.33
CA GLY A 27 -15.46 1.06 9.57
C GLY A 27 -15.26 1.02 8.05
N LEU A 28 -14.01 0.88 7.58
CA LEU A 28 -13.67 0.81 6.16
C LEU A 28 -13.91 -0.57 5.54
N CYS A 29 -14.25 -1.60 6.32
CA CYS A 29 -14.51 -2.95 5.80
C CYS A 29 -15.57 -3.04 4.69
N GLU A 30 -16.50 -2.10 4.61
CA GLU A 30 -17.50 -2.04 3.53
C GLU A 30 -16.99 -1.34 2.27
N ARG A 31 -15.91 -0.54 2.40
CA ARG A 31 -15.35 0.34 1.37
C ARG A 31 -13.98 -0.12 0.87
N ALA A 32 -13.35 -1.06 1.56
CA ALA A 32 -12.06 -1.63 1.22
C ALA A 32 -12.04 -3.13 1.51
N ARG A 33 -11.56 -3.91 0.53
CA ARG A 33 -11.44 -5.37 0.64
C ARG A 33 -10.07 -5.83 0.19
N VAL A 34 -9.44 -6.69 0.99
CA VAL A 34 -8.23 -7.42 0.57
C VAL A 34 -8.62 -8.49 -0.45
N CYS A 35 -8.07 -8.39 -1.66
CA CYS A 35 -8.39 -9.29 -2.77
C CYS A 35 -7.36 -10.39 -2.94
N LEU A 36 -6.08 -10.06 -2.80
CA LEU A 36 -4.99 -11.01 -3.03
C LEU A 36 -3.76 -10.65 -2.21
N GLN A 37 -3.05 -11.69 -1.77
CA GLN A 37 -1.71 -11.60 -1.20
C GLN A 37 -0.76 -12.42 -2.08
N ILE A 38 0.31 -11.79 -2.57
CA ILE A 38 1.38 -12.48 -3.30
C ILE A 38 2.70 -12.15 -2.60
N HIS A 39 3.29 -13.13 -1.91
CA HIS A 39 4.53 -12.95 -1.16
C HIS A 39 4.47 -11.74 -0.20
N ASP A 40 5.08 -10.62 -0.60
CA ASP A 40 5.20 -9.34 0.10
C ASP A 40 4.32 -8.21 -0.50
N GLU A 41 3.40 -8.55 -1.39
CA GLU A 41 2.45 -7.63 -2.01
C GLU A 41 1.02 -7.89 -1.52
N LEU A 42 0.29 -6.80 -1.24
CA LEU A 42 -1.11 -6.80 -0.83
C LEU A 42 -1.95 -6.02 -1.85
N LEU A 43 -2.91 -6.70 -2.47
CA LEU A 43 -3.86 -6.08 -3.39
C LEU A 43 -5.19 -5.82 -2.67
N LEU A 44 -5.62 -4.56 -2.68
CA LEU A 44 -6.90 -4.14 -2.14
C LEU A 44 -7.78 -3.55 -3.24
N GLU A 45 -9.07 -3.90 -3.23
CA GLU A 45 -10.11 -3.16 -3.91
C GLU A 45 -10.66 -2.12 -2.93
N VAL A 46 -10.61 -0.84 -3.32
CA VAL A 46 -11.04 0.27 -2.47
C VAL A 46 -11.98 1.17 -3.26
N GLU A 47 -13.05 1.61 -2.61
CA GLU A 47 -13.96 2.61 -3.15
C GLU A 47 -13.19 3.93 -3.40
N GLU A 48 -13.47 4.61 -4.52
CA GLU A 48 -12.73 5.81 -4.93
C GLU A 48 -12.72 6.90 -3.83
N GLY A 49 -13.83 7.04 -3.08
CA GLY A 49 -13.93 7.99 -1.97
C GLY A 49 -13.30 7.55 -0.65
N ALA A 50 -12.72 6.34 -0.58
CA ALA A 50 -12.01 5.79 0.59
C ALA A 50 -10.51 5.56 0.32
N LEU A 51 -10.05 5.81 -0.92
CA LEU A 51 -8.71 5.46 -1.36
C LEU A 51 -7.62 6.07 -0.47
N GLU A 52 -7.71 7.38 -0.20
CA GLU A 52 -6.71 8.11 0.60
C GLU A 52 -6.65 7.62 2.04
N GLU A 53 -7.82 7.47 2.67
CA GLU A 53 -7.93 7.00 4.05
C GLU A 53 -7.41 5.57 4.19
N CYS A 54 -7.79 4.69 3.25
CA CYS A 54 -7.34 3.31 3.22
C CYS A 54 -5.84 3.22 2.94
N ALA A 55 -5.30 4.00 1.99
CA ALA A 55 -3.88 4.00 1.69
C ALA A 55 -3.05 4.44 2.90
N ARG A 56 -3.47 5.52 3.59
CA ARG A 56 -2.81 5.99 4.82
C ARG A 56 -2.81 4.92 5.90
N LEU A 57 -3.97 4.32 6.17
CA LEU A 57 -4.11 3.26 7.17
C LEU A 57 -3.23 2.05 6.85
N VAL A 58 -3.22 1.60 5.60
CA VAL A 58 -2.40 0.47 5.15
C VAL A 58 -0.91 0.80 5.26
N GLY A 59 -0.50 2.02 4.90
CA GLY A 59 0.89 2.48 5.02
C GLY A 59 1.36 2.55 6.46
N GLU A 60 0.54 3.10 7.35
CA GLU A 60 0.81 3.12 8.79
C GLU A 60 0.95 1.69 9.31
N CYS A 61 -0.03 0.81 9.07
CA CYS A 61 0.02 -0.58 9.55
C CYS A 61 1.27 -1.31 9.06
N LEU A 62 1.63 -1.20 7.77
CA LEU A 62 2.79 -1.88 7.20
C LEU A 62 4.13 -1.31 7.68
N THR A 63 4.19 -0.04 8.09
CA THR A 63 5.41 0.58 8.60
C THR A 63 5.58 0.43 10.11
N THR A 64 4.48 0.31 10.86
CA THR A 64 4.50 0.20 12.34
C THR A 64 4.36 -1.22 12.86
N CYS A 65 4.06 -2.21 12.01
CA CYS A 65 3.79 -3.57 12.46
C CYS A 65 4.94 -4.21 13.26
N VAL A 66 6.19 -3.87 12.93
CA VAL A 66 7.37 -4.49 13.56
C VAL A 66 8.45 -3.44 13.83
N ASP A 67 8.95 -3.41 15.08
CA ASP A 67 10.14 -2.64 15.47
C ASP A 67 11.39 -3.23 14.79
N LEU A 68 11.60 -2.85 13.54
CA LEU A 68 12.79 -3.21 12.76
C LEU A 68 13.84 -2.10 12.91
N THR A 69 15.11 -2.50 13.02
CA THR A 69 16.25 -1.56 13.03
C THR A 69 16.35 -0.74 11.73
N VAL A 70 15.67 -1.18 10.67
CA VAL A 70 15.58 -0.50 9.38
C VAL A 70 14.10 -0.24 9.07
N PRO A 71 13.70 1.02 8.76
CA PRO A 71 12.32 1.33 8.42
C PRO A 71 11.92 0.61 7.13
N MET A 72 10.78 -0.10 7.16
CA MET A 72 10.21 -0.74 5.98
C MET A 72 9.68 0.32 5.03
N LYS A 73 10.11 0.27 3.76
CA LYS A 73 9.55 1.14 2.71
C LYS A 73 8.36 0.44 2.06
N VAL A 74 7.19 1.05 2.17
CA VAL A 74 5.98 0.58 1.51
C VAL A 74 5.86 1.33 0.19
N LYS A 75 5.86 0.60 -0.93
CA LYS A 75 5.51 1.18 -2.23
C LYS A 75 4.03 0.96 -2.45
N MET A 76 3.30 2.04 -2.71
CA MET A 76 1.89 1.96 -3.06
C MET A 76 1.69 2.31 -4.53
N VAL A 77 0.76 1.60 -5.14
CA VAL A 77 0.27 1.90 -6.49
C VAL A 77 -1.25 1.85 -6.45
N ALA A 78 -1.89 2.79 -7.13
CA ALA A 78 -3.34 2.90 -7.19
C ALA A 78 -3.78 3.19 -8.62
N GLY A 79 -4.98 2.74 -8.98
CA GLY A 79 -5.52 2.91 -10.32
C GLY A 79 -6.90 2.27 -10.45
N LYS A 80 -7.68 2.71 -11.45
CA LYS A 80 -9.04 2.20 -11.70
C LYS A 80 -9.07 0.79 -12.28
N SER A 81 -7.92 0.32 -12.78
CA SER A 81 -7.71 -1.03 -13.28
C SER A 81 -6.27 -1.46 -13.01
N TRP A 82 -6.02 -2.77 -12.97
CA TRP A 82 -4.66 -3.31 -12.80
C TRP A 82 -3.68 -2.77 -13.86
N GLY A 83 -4.15 -2.61 -15.11
CA GLY A 83 -3.33 -2.13 -16.22
C GLY A 83 -3.00 -0.63 -16.19
N THR A 84 -3.60 0.12 -15.27
CA THR A 84 -3.44 1.58 -15.12
C THR A 84 -3.01 1.95 -13.71
N LEU A 85 -2.29 1.07 -13.02
CA LEU A 85 -1.73 1.35 -11.70
C LEU A 85 -0.59 2.36 -11.82
N GLU A 86 -0.69 3.46 -11.09
CA GLU A 86 0.34 4.49 -11.01
C GLU A 86 0.88 4.60 -9.58
N SER A 87 2.12 5.08 -9.43
CA SER A 87 2.72 5.32 -8.11
C SER A 87 1.83 6.23 -7.28
N TYR A 88 1.45 5.76 -6.10
CA TYR A 88 0.65 6.52 -5.15
C TYR A 88 1.53 6.91 -3.97
N GLU A 89 1.73 8.21 -3.78
CA GLU A 89 2.44 8.73 -2.61
C GLU A 89 1.49 9.50 -1.71
N ILE A 90 1.49 9.11 -0.43
CA ILE A 90 0.76 9.79 0.62
C ILE A 90 1.61 10.99 1.03
N GLY A 91 1.18 12.20 0.65
CA GLY A 91 1.82 13.42 1.13
C GLY A 91 1.65 13.58 2.65
N PRO A 92 2.53 14.34 3.33
CA PRO A 92 2.41 14.60 4.77
C PRO A 92 1.10 15.30 5.16
N ASP A 93 0.41 15.90 4.19
CA ASP A 93 -0.86 16.64 4.35
C ASP A 93 -2.08 15.90 3.77
N GLY A 94 -1.96 14.60 3.46
CA GLY A 94 -3.05 13.77 2.87
C GLY A 94 -3.23 13.90 1.35
N HIS A 95 -2.67 14.92 0.71
CA HIS A 95 -2.81 15.07 -0.75
C HIS A 95 -1.96 14.04 -1.54
N PRO A 96 -2.54 13.40 -2.59
CA PRO A 96 -1.79 12.52 -3.47
C PRO A 96 -0.76 13.34 -4.26
N SER A 97 0.53 13.07 -4.03
CA SER A 97 1.60 13.67 -4.81
C SER A 97 1.73 12.90 -6.13
N GLN A 98 0.94 13.29 -7.12
CA GLN A 98 1.15 12.85 -8.50
C GLN A 98 2.46 13.45 -9.00
N HIS A 99 3.56 12.72 -8.89
CA HIS A 99 4.79 13.09 -9.58
C HIS A 99 4.60 12.71 -11.06
N PRO A 100 4.49 13.67 -12.00
CA PRO A 100 4.34 13.31 -13.39
C PRO A 100 5.65 12.65 -13.84
N SER A 101 5.56 11.38 -14.22
CA SER A 101 6.56 10.67 -15.00
C SER A 101 6.94 11.57 -16.17
N GLN A 102 8.16 12.13 -16.13
CA GLN A 102 8.68 12.89 -17.26
C GLN A 102 8.85 11.94 -18.45
N HIS A 103 7.86 11.92 -19.33
CA HIS A 103 8.03 11.46 -20.70
C HIS A 103 8.70 12.62 -21.45
N PRO A 104 9.95 12.51 -21.93
CA PRO A 104 10.49 13.50 -22.82
C PRO A 104 9.77 13.34 -24.16
N SER A 105 8.87 14.26 -24.45
CA SER A 105 8.33 14.52 -25.78
C SER A 105 9.48 14.77 -26.74
N GLN A 106 9.89 13.75 -27.49
CA GLN A 106 10.68 13.90 -28.71
C GLN A 106 9.73 14.09 -29.88
N HIS A 107 9.50 15.35 -30.22
CA HIS A 107 9.39 15.81 -31.60
C HIS A 107 9.83 17.28 -31.62
N PRO A 108 10.68 17.66 -32.58
CA PRO A 108 10.10 18.52 -33.61
C PRO A 108 10.64 18.25 -35.03
N SER A 109 9.76 18.60 -35.98
CA SER A 109 9.97 18.93 -37.40
C SER A 109 10.35 17.82 -38.37
#